data_AF-W1XSI2-F1
#
_entry.id   AF-W1XSI2-F1
#
_cell.length_a   1.000
_cell.length_b   1.000
_cell.length_c   1.000
_cell.angle_alpha   90.00
_cell.angle_beta   90.00
_cell.angle_gamma   90.00
#
_symmetry.space_group_name_H-M   'P 1'
#
loop_
_entity.id
_entity.type
_entity.pdbx_description
1 polymer ?
#
loop_
_entity_poly.entity_id
_entity_poly.type
_entity_poly.pdbx_seq_one_letter_code
_entity_poly.pdbx_strand_id
1 'polypeptide(L)'
;VFTREPGGTQLAEKLRSLVLDIKSVGDEVITDKAEVLMFYAARVQLVETVIKPALANGTWVIGDRHDLSTQAYQGGGRGIDQHMLATLRDAVLGDFRPDLTLYL
;
A
#
# COMPACT_ATOMS: atom_id res chain seq x y z
N VAL A 1 0.97 -14.32 -10.62
CA VAL A 1 0.07 -14.08 -9.46
C VAL A 1 -0.59 -12.74 -9.65
N PHE A 2 -1.90 -12.64 -9.44
CA PHE A 2 -2.61 -11.37 -9.41
C PHE A 2 -2.79 -10.92 -7.96
N THR A 3 -2.43 -9.69 -7.65
CA THR A 3 -2.58 -9.09 -6.32
C THR A 3 -3.28 -7.74 -6.41
N ARG A 4 -3.82 -7.24 -5.31
CA ARG A 4 -4.47 -5.91 -5.23
C ARG A 4 -4.05 -5.19 -3.95
N GLU A 5 -3.97 -3.86 -4.01
CA GLU A 5 -3.70 -3.02 -2.85
C GLU A 5 -4.77 -1.93 -2.61
N PRO A 6 -5.10 -1.63 -1.33
CA PRO A 6 -4.71 -2.37 -0.13
C PRO A 6 -5.48 -3.71 -0.06
N GLY A 7 -4.80 -4.79 0.32
CA GLY A 7 -5.38 -6.14 0.35
C GLY A 7 -4.38 -7.26 0.05
N GLY A 8 -4.90 -8.43 -0.33
CA GLY A 8 -4.11 -9.58 -0.81
C GLY A 8 -3.49 -10.48 0.26
N THR A 9 -3.64 -10.14 1.54
CA THR A 9 -3.39 -11.03 2.69
C THR A 9 -4.50 -10.85 3.72
N GLN A 10 -4.70 -11.81 4.64
CA GLN A 10 -5.75 -11.68 5.66
C GLN A 10 -5.61 -10.39 6.49
N LEU A 11 -4.39 -10.03 6.89
CA LEU A 11 -4.13 -8.79 7.62
C LEU A 11 -4.37 -7.55 6.75
N ALA A 12 -3.86 -7.56 5.51
CA ALA A 12 -4.02 -6.43 4.60
C ALA A 12 -5.50 -6.17 4.22
N GLU A 13 -6.32 -7.21 4.14
CA GLU A 13 -7.77 -7.08 3.93
C GLU A 13 -8.47 -6.48 5.16
N LYS A 14 -8.04 -6.79 6.39
CA LYS A 14 -8.58 -6.11 7.59
C LYS A 14 -8.21 -4.63 7.63
N LEU A 15 -6.96 -4.29 7.32
CA LEU A 15 -6.51 -2.91 7.22
C LEU A 15 -7.26 -2.15 6.12
N ARG A 16 -7.52 -2.80 4.99
CA ARG A 16 -8.35 -2.25 3.91
C ARG A 16 -9.73 -1.84 4.43
N SER A 17 -10.43 -2.72 5.14
CA SER A 17 -11.76 -2.40 5.70
C SER A 17 -11.71 -1.23 6.67
N LEU A 18 -10.68 -1.17 7.54
CA LEU A 18 -10.52 -0.04 8.45
C LEU A 18 -10.36 1.30 7.72
N VAL A 19 -9.70 1.32 6.58
CA VAL A 19 -9.41 2.56 5.84
C VAL A 19 -10.53 2.97 4.87
N LEU A 20 -11.21 2.00 4.25
CA LEU A 20 -12.15 2.29 3.15
C LEU A 20 -13.62 2.24 3.57
N ASP A 21 -13.97 1.53 4.64
CA ASP A 21 -15.37 1.39 5.04
C ASP A 21 -15.85 2.68 5.72
N ILE A 22 -17.04 3.15 5.32
CA ILE A 22 -17.67 4.32 5.92
C ILE A 22 -17.96 4.01 7.40
N LYS A 23 -17.50 4.89 8.29
CA LYS A 23 -17.62 4.72 9.75
C LYS A 23 -17.02 3.39 10.26
N SER A 24 -15.93 2.94 9.64
CA SER A 24 -15.17 1.75 10.09
C SER A 24 -14.80 1.78 11.59
N VAL A 25 -14.60 2.99 12.14
CA VAL A 25 -14.28 3.26 13.55
C VAL A 25 -15.37 4.11 14.23
N GLY A 26 -16.61 4.04 13.75
CA GLY A 26 -17.73 4.83 14.27
C GLY A 26 -17.61 6.31 13.88
N ASP A 27 -17.64 7.20 14.88
CA ASP A 27 -17.54 8.66 14.67
C ASP A 27 -16.11 9.19 14.84
N GLU A 28 -15.13 8.34 15.16
CA GLU A 28 -13.71 8.71 15.18
C GLU A 28 -13.21 9.02 13.77
N VAL A 29 -12.40 10.08 13.65
CA VAL A 29 -11.81 10.47 12.36
C VAL A 29 -10.39 9.93 12.26
N ILE A 30 -10.17 9.03 11.29
CA ILE A 30 -8.85 8.55 10.94
C ILE A 30 -8.04 9.72 10.36
N THR A 31 -6.92 10.04 11.00
CA THR A 31 -6.02 11.09 10.51
C THR A 31 -5.33 10.66 9.21
N ASP A 32 -4.95 11.63 8.36
CA ASP A 32 -4.26 11.34 7.09
C ASP A 32 -2.96 10.54 7.28
N LYS A 33 -2.24 10.77 8.39
CA LYS A 33 -1.04 10.00 8.74
C LYS A 33 -1.36 8.56 9.14
N ALA A 34 -2.43 8.35 9.90
CA ALA A 34 -2.88 7.00 10.25
C ALA A 34 -3.33 6.23 8.99
N GLU A 35 -4.02 6.90 8.07
CA GLU A 35 -4.40 6.37 6.76
C GLU A 35 -3.15 5.87 6.00
N VAL A 36 -2.15 6.72 5.80
CA VAL A 36 -0.87 6.35 5.14
C VAL A 36 -0.20 5.14 5.80
N LEU A 37 -0.09 5.16 7.13
CA LEU A 37 0.59 4.10 7.87
C LEU A 37 -0.13 2.76 7.73
N MET A 38 -1.47 2.76 7.72
CA MET A 38 -2.26 1.55 7.47
C MET A 38 -2.09 1.04 6.03
N PHE A 39 -2.01 1.94 5.03
CA PHE A 39 -1.67 1.56 3.65
C PHE A 39 -0.29 0.90 3.57
N TYR A 40 0.73 1.47 4.22
CA TYR A 40 2.07 0.88 4.24
C TYR A 40 2.12 -0.45 5.00
N ALA A 41 1.40 -0.56 6.13
CA ALA A 41 1.29 -1.82 6.87
C ALA A 41 0.64 -2.93 6.02
N ALA A 42 -0.41 -2.61 5.27
CA ALA A 42 -1.03 -3.54 4.34
C ALA A 42 -0.07 -3.94 3.20
N ARG A 43 0.65 -2.96 2.65
CA ARG A 43 1.60 -3.15 1.55
C ARG A 43 2.79 -4.04 1.94
N VAL A 44 3.47 -3.73 3.04
CA VAL A 44 4.66 -4.51 3.45
C VAL A 44 4.29 -5.97 3.75
N GLN A 45 3.13 -6.18 4.35
CA GLN A 45 2.62 -7.52 4.59
C GLN A 45 2.42 -8.29 3.28
N LEU A 46 1.79 -7.67 2.27
CA LEU A 46 1.60 -8.27 0.96
C LEU A 46 2.92 -8.51 0.22
N VAL A 47 3.81 -7.51 0.23
CA VAL A 47 5.10 -7.57 -0.45
C VAL A 47 5.96 -8.70 0.09
N GLU A 48 6.12 -8.78 1.41
CA GLU A 48 7.01 -9.76 2.04
C GLU A 48 6.47 -11.19 1.98
N THR A 49 5.14 -11.37 2.09
CA THR A 49 4.57 -12.72 2.22
C THR A 49 3.98 -13.29 0.93
N VAL A 50 3.76 -12.47 -0.09
CA VAL A 50 3.16 -12.93 -1.36
C VAL A 50 4.01 -12.52 -2.56
N ILE A 51 4.32 -11.23 -2.70
CA ILE A 51 4.95 -10.71 -3.93
C ILE A 51 6.40 -11.18 -4.04
N LYS A 52 7.25 -10.89 -3.04
CA LYS A 52 8.66 -11.32 -3.05
C LYS A 52 8.81 -12.84 -3.16
N PRO A 53 8.06 -13.67 -2.41
CA PRO A 53 8.11 -15.13 -2.59
C PRO A 53 7.69 -15.59 -3.99
N ALA A 54 6.66 -14.98 -4.60
CA ALA A 54 6.25 -15.33 -5.95
C ALA A 54 7.33 -14.99 -6.99
N LEU A 55 7.94 -13.81 -6.88
CA LEU A 55 9.03 -13.37 -7.75
C LEU A 55 10.27 -14.25 -7.57
N ALA A 56 10.62 -14.62 -6.34
CA ALA A 56 11.73 -15.53 -6.06
C ALA A 56 11.53 -16.92 -6.68
N ASN A 57 10.28 -17.35 -6.86
CA ASN A 57 9.92 -18.58 -7.57
C ASN A 57 9.82 -18.39 -9.11
N GLY A 58 10.32 -17.27 -9.66
CA GLY A 58 10.27 -16.97 -11.09
C GLY A 58 8.87 -16.65 -11.62
N THR A 59 7.89 -16.46 -10.73
CA THR A 59 6.50 -16.18 -11.13
C THR A 59 6.28 -14.68 -11.26
N TRP A 60 5.74 -14.25 -12.40
CA TRP A 60 5.34 -12.86 -12.60
C TRP A 60 4.21 -12.46 -11.66
N VAL A 61 4.25 -11.21 -11.18
CA VAL A 61 3.20 -10.63 -10.34
C VAL A 61 2.58 -9.43 -11.04
N ILE A 62 1.25 -9.42 -11.15
CA ILE A 62 0.48 -8.31 -11.69
C ILE A 62 -0.31 -7.70 -10.53
N GLY A 63 0.09 -6.51 -10.10
CA GLY A 63 -0.55 -5.76 -9.02
C GLY A 63 -1.56 -4.74 -9.54
N ASP A 64 -2.80 -4.81 -9.04
CA ASP A 64 -3.74 -3.70 -9.09
C ASP A 64 -3.38 -2.71 -7.97
N ARG A 65 -2.77 -1.59 -8.37
CA ARG A 65 -2.13 -0.57 -7.52
C ARG A 65 -0.87 -1.06 -6.80
N HIS A 66 -0.10 -0.07 -6.33
CA HIS A 66 1.07 -0.22 -5.48
C HIS A 66 1.42 1.15 -4.88
N ASP A 67 2.68 1.37 -4.48
CA ASP A 67 3.19 2.59 -3.85
C ASP A 67 2.87 3.90 -4.59
N LEU A 68 2.81 3.89 -5.93
CA LEU A 68 2.43 5.07 -6.71
C LEU A 68 1.03 5.60 -6.33
N SER A 69 0.11 4.72 -5.92
CA SER A 69 -1.19 5.16 -5.40
C SER A 69 -1.03 5.95 -4.10
N THR A 70 -0.15 5.52 -3.18
CA THR A 70 0.07 6.27 -1.95
C THR A 70 0.66 7.65 -2.22
N GLN A 71 1.63 7.74 -3.15
CA GLN A 71 2.19 9.03 -3.56
C GLN A 71 1.15 9.96 -4.18
N ALA A 72 0.22 9.43 -5.00
CA ALA A 72 -0.81 10.23 -5.65
C ALA A 72 -1.94 10.67 -4.70
N TYR A 73 -2.57 9.73 -4.00
CA TYR A 73 -3.75 10.01 -3.18
C TYR A 73 -3.38 10.70 -1.86
N GLN A 74 -2.38 10.20 -1.15
CA GLN A 74 -1.98 10.79 0.12
C GLN A 74 -1.05 11.99 -0.08
N GLY A 75 -0.15 11.94 -1.08
CA GLY A 75 0.67 13.10 -1.40
C GLY A 75 -0.14 14.22 -2.05
N GLY A 76 -0.64 13.97 -3.26
CA GLY A 76 -1.40 14.96 -4.03
C GLY A 76 -2.79 15.25 -3.45
N GLY A 77 -3.56 14.22 -3.10
CA GLY A 77 -4.95 14.37 -2.65
C GLY A 77 -5.10 14.88 -1.21
N ARG A 78 -4.27 14.38 -0.28
CA ARG A 78 -4.30 14.79 1.15
C ARG A 78 -3.27 15.88 1.49
N GLY A 79 -2.39 16.25 0.56
CA GLY A 79 -1.36 17.26 0.79
C GLY A 79 -0.25 16.80 1.74
N ILE A 80 -0.05 15.49 1.90
CA ILE A 80 1.04 14.98 2.73
C ILE A 80 2.37 15.25 2.04
N ASP A 81 3.33 15.72 2.83
CA ASP A 81 4.68 16.03 2.36
C ASP A 81 5.31 14.85 1.60
N GLN A 82 5.79 15.14 0.38
CA GLN A 82 6.37 14.12 -0.51
C GLN A 82 7.65 13.53 0.06
N HIS A 83 8.45 14.30 0.79
CA HIS A 83 9.69 13.80 1.38
C HIS A 83 9.38 12.80 2.51
N MET A 84 8.35 13.06 3.31
CA MET A 84 7.85 12.11 4.31
C MET A 84 7.34 10.82 3.65
N LEU A 85 6.57 10.90 2.56
CA LEU A 85 6.12 9.71 1.84
C LEU A 85 7.27 8.91 1.24
N ALA A 86 8.28 9.58 0.67
CA ALA A 86 9.48 8.93 0.17
C ALA A 86 10.26 8.24 1.31
N THR A 87 10.39 8.92 2.45
CA THR A 87 11.05 8.35 3.64
C THR A 87 10.32 7.10 4.12
N LEU A 88 8.98 7.11 4.20
CA LEU A 88 8.21 5.93 4.57
C LEU A 88 8.36 4.81 3.55
N ARG A 89 8.30 5.12 2.24
CA ARG A 89 8.50 4.13 1.18
C ARG A 89 9.84 3.43 1.33
N ASP A 90 10.91 4.21 1.49
CA ASP A 90 12.26 3.68 1.56
C ASP A 90 12.48 2.90 2.88
N ALA A 91 11.89 3.35 3.99
CA ALA A 91 11.94 2.63 5.26
C ALA A 91 11.17 1.29 5.23
N VAL A 92 10.05 1.22 4.52
CA VAL A 92 9.14 0.07 4.53
C VAL A 92 9.45 -0.92 3.40
N LEU A 93 9.81 -0.44 2.22
CA LEU A 93 10.04 -1.25 1.02
C LEU A 93 11.53 -1.37 0.65
N GLY A 94 12.40 -0.55 1.23
CA GLY A 94 13.80 -0.45 0.82
C GLY A 94 13.88 -0.09 -0.67
N ASP A 95 14.66 -0.86 -1.42
CA ASP A 95 14.83 -0.71 -2.87
C ASP A 95 13.77 -1.44 -3.69
N PHE A 96 12.82 -2.14 -3.06
CA PHE A 96 11.81 -2.90 -3.79
C PHE A 96 10.88 -1.98 -4.58
N ARG A 97 10.87 -2.10 -5.90
CA ARG A 97 10.02 -1.33 -6.81
C ARG A 97 9.44 -2.24 -7.89
N PRO A 98 8.26 -1.93 -8.46
CA PRO A 98 7.77 -2.62 -9.66
C PRO A 98 8.71 -2.39 -10.83
N ASP A 99 9.00 -3.43 -11.61
CA ASP A 99 9.79 -3.32 -12.85
C ASP A 99 9.09 -2.47 -13.92
N LEU A 100 7.76 -2.49 -13.92
CA LEU A 100 6.92 -1.71 -14.83
C LEU A 100 5.66 -1.24 -14.09
N THR A 101 5.28 0.01 -14.33
CA THR A 101 3.98 0.57 -13.90
C THR A 101 3.27 1.17 -15.10
N LEU A 102 2.01 0.77 -15.31
CA LEU A 102 1.14 1.34 -16.33
C LEU A 102 0.18 2.34 -15.66
N TYR A 103 0.31 3.62 -15.99
CA TYR A 103 -0.59 4.68 -15.54
C TYR A 103 -1.58 5.01 -16.67
N LEU A 104 -2.88 4.85 -16.41
CA LEU A 104 -3.97 5.03 -17.36
C LEU A 104 -4.68 6.36 -17.15
#